data_AF-A0A2M8BGW3-F1
#
_entry.id   AF-A0A2M8BGW3-F1
#
_cell.length_a   1.000
_cell.length_b   1.000
_cell.length_c   1.000
_cell.angle_alpha   90.00
_cell.angle_beta   90.00
_cell.angle_gamma   90.00
#
_symmetry.space_group_name_H-M   'P 1'
#
loop_
_entity.id
_entity.type
_entity.pdbx_description
1 polymer ?
#
loop_
_entity_poly.entity_id
_entity_poly.type
_entity_poly.pdbx_seq_one_letter_code
_entity_poly.pdbx_strand_id
1 'polypeptide(L)'
;PEGMSRLPIKSVHLNKSPMVMSNLKVLSPAMAERWGIDVSAQLQHAAKARDLPDMSAIWAQVFARPQSTPVDVDEDLYGGFVGNADRRRLNDLRRSSPAELASARPSFEDARLSELLWRYRARNFPQSLSAEEAQVWEAHRAARMFDGEGGALTLDALFEALDKLAEEASERDEAILGALYDYASEIAPQR
;
A
#
# COMPACT_ATOMS: atom_id res chain seq x y z
N PRO A 1 -21.23 -19.15 -3.55
CA PRO A 1 -22.62 -19.53 -3.92
C PRO A 1 -23.34 -20.10 -2.71
N GLU A 2 -24.68 -20.11 -2.73
CA GLU A 2 -25.46 -20.79 -1.71
C GLU A 2 -25.04 -22.27 -1.62
N GLY A 3 -24.77 -22.76 -0.40
CA GLY A 3 -24.28 -24.12 -0.16
C GLY A 3 -22.78 -24.37 -0.37
N MET A 4 -21.99 -23.40 -0.86
CA MET A 4 -20.52 -23.54 -0.99
C MET A 4 -19.78 -22.94 0.22
N SER A 5 -19.01 -23.76 0.93
CA SER A 5 -18.07 -23.29 1.94
C SER A 5 -16.73 -22.88 1.32
N ARG A 6 -16.10 -21.82 1.85
CA ARG A 6 -14.74 -21.43 1.45
C ARG A 6 -13.74 -22.57 1.70
N LEU A 7 -12.73 -22.68 0.85
CA LEU A 7 -11.64 -23.61 1.10
C LEU A 7 -10.90 -23.18 2.39
N PRO A 8 -10.68 -24.06 3.38
CA PRO A 8 -10.10 -23.71 4.67
C PRO A 8 -8.56 -23.60 4.61
N ILE A 9 -8.06 -22.79 3.67
CA ILE A 9 -6.64 -22.54 3.47
C ILE A 9 -6.28 -21.11 3.89
N LYS A 10 -5.05 -20.92 4.40
CA LYS A 10 -4.53 -19.62 4.80
C LYS A 10 -3.02 -19.57 4.55
N SER A 11 -2.55 -18.50 3.92
CA SER A 11 -1.11 -18.21 3.81
C SER A 11 -0.56 -17.74 5.16
N VAL A 12 0.58 -18.28 5.57
CA VAL A 12 1.33 -17.83 6.76
C VAL A 12 2.56 -17.06 6.27
N HIS A 13 2.61 -15.76 6.54
CA HIS A 13 3.73 -14.90 6.15
C HIS A 13 4.83 -14.95 7.22
N LEU A 14 5.91 -15.68 6.94
CA LEU A 14 7.01 -15.88 7.89
C LEU A 14 7.73 -14.59 8.28
N ASN A 15 7.80 -13.63 7.35
CA ASN A 15 8.39 -12.31 7.57
C ASN A 15 7.45 -11.32 8.29
N LYS A 16 6.28 -11.77 8.77
CA LYS A 16 5.33 -10.97 9.54
C LYS A 16 5.15 -11.52 10.97
N SER A 17 6.22 -12.10 11.52
CA SER A 17 6.30 -12.63 12.89
C SER A 17 5.09 -13.48 13.31
N PRO A 18 4.74 -14.54 12.56
CA PRO A 18 3.59 -15.36 12.91
C PRO A 18 3.86 -16.16 14.18
N MET A 19 2.86 -16.23 15.08
CA MET A 19 2.93 -17.14 16.23
C MET A 19 2.62 -18.56 15.76
N VAL A 20 3.64 -19.42 15.71
CA VAL A 20 3.52 -20.83 15.33
C VAL A 20 4.15 -21.68 16.42
N MET A 21 3.39 -22.64 16.94
CA MET A 21 3.84 -23.52 18.02
C MET A 21 3.74 -24.97 17.54
N SER A 22 4.85 -25.70 17.60
CA SER A 22 4.88 -27.13 17.28
C SER A 22 4.23 -27.98 18.38
N ASN A 23 4.25 -27.49 19.63
CA ASN A 23 3.67 -28.17 20.76
C ASN A 23 2.20 -27.76 20.97
N LEU A 24 1.27 -28.66 20.65
CA LEU A 24 -0.16 -28.44 20.86
C LEU A 24 -0.54 -28.26 22.34
N LYS A 25 0.29 -28.69 23.29
CA LYS A 25 0.02 -28.54 24.73
C LYS A 25 -0.02 -27.09 25.21
N VAL A 26 0.44 -26.14 24.40
CA VAL A 26 0.25 -24.71 24.70
C VAL A 26 -1.25 -24.35 24.71
N LEU A 27 -2.08 -25.09 23.98
CA LEU A 27 -3.53 -25.05 24.10
C LEU A 27 -3.98 -26.08 25.15
N SER A 28 -4.30 -25.62 26.37
CA SER A 28 -4.83 -26.51 27.41
C SER A 28 -6.27 -26.97 27.09
N PRO A 29 -6.74 -28.10 27.64
CA PRO A 29 -8.11 -28.57 27.41
C PRO A 29 -9.18 -27.54 27.79
N ALA A 30 -9.02 -26.85 28.92
CA ALA A 30 -9.93 -25.79 29.36
C ALA A 30 -9.95 -24.59 28.37
N MET A 31 -8.80 -24.24 27.76
CA MET A 31 -8.74 -23.19 26.74
C MET A 31 -9.36 -23.65 25.42
N ALA A 32 -9.14 -24.91 25.04
CA ALA A 32 -9.76 -25.50 23.85
C ALA A 32 -11.29 -25.49 23.98
N GLU A 33 -11.83 -25.91 25.12
CA GLU A 33 -13.26 -25.86 25.41
C GLU A 33 -13.80 -24.42 25.39
N ARG A 34 -13.11 -23.49 26.10
CA ARG A 34 -13.48 -22.06 26.12
C ARG A 34 -13.55 -21.44 24.72
N TRP A 35 -12.69 -21.88 23.80
CA TRP A 35 -12.63 -21.35 22.43
C TRP A 35 -13.35 -22.22 21.39
N GLY A 36 -14.02 -23.30 21.81
CA GLY A 36 -14.73 -24.21 20.91
C GLY A 36 -13.82 -24.93 19.92
N ILE A 37 -12.56 -25.19 20.30
CA ILE A 37 -11.57 -25.87 19.46
C ILE A 37 -11.62 -27.37 19.73
N ASP A 38 -12.13 -28.14 18.77
CA ASP A 38 -12.06 -29.60 18.80
C ASP A 38 -10.71 -30.09 18.25
N VAL A 39 -9.77 -30.33 19.17
CA VAL A 39 -8.43 -30.82 18.84
C VAL A 39 -8.47 -32.22 18.21
N SER A 40 -9.41 -33.08 18.61
CA SER A 40 -9.52 -34.44 18.07
C SER A 40 -9.93 -34.42 16.61
N ALA A 41 -10.96 -33.63 16.28
CA ALA A 41 -11.40 -33.42 14.90
C ALA A 41 -10.29 -32.80 14.04
N GLN A 42 -9.54 -31.82 14.56
CA GLN A 42 -8.41 -31.21 13.86
C GLN A 42 -7.30 -32.22 13.55
N LEU A 43 -6.95 -33.11 14.49
CA LEU A 43 -5.96 -34.16 14.26
C LEU A 43 -6.42 -35.17 13.21
N GLN A 44 -7.71 -35.52 13.17
CA GLN A 44 -8.28 -36.37 12.12
C GLN A 44 -8.19 -35.69 10.75
N HIS A 45 -8.48 -34.40 10.65
CA HIS A 45 -8.31 -33.63 9.41
C HIS A 45 -6.83 -33.52 9.00
N ALA A 46 -5.92 -33.34 9.96
CA ALA A 46 -4.49 -33.29 9.68
C ALA A 46 -3.96 -34.63 9.13
N ALA A 47 -4.42 -35.76 9.66
CA ALA A 47 -4.07 -37.09 9.13
C ALA A 47 -4.57 -37.24 7.68
N LYS A 48 -5.82 -36.87 7.40
CA LYS A 48 -6.36 -36.86 6.03
C LYS A 48 -5.54 -35.97 5.09
N ALA A 49 -5.15 -34.79 5.55
CA ALA A 49 -4.36 -33.83 4.76
C ALA A 49 -2.94 -34.35 4.46
N ARG A 50 -2.30 -35.03 5.42
CA ARG A 50 -0.99 -35.66 5.24
C ARG A 50 -1.02 -36.76 4.18
N ASP A 51 -2.13 -37.48 4.11
CA ASP A 51 -2.29 -38.64 3.22
C ASP A 51 -2.89 -38.26 1.84
N LEU A 52 -3.01 -36.97 1.53
CA LEU A 52 -3.41 -36.49 0.21
C LEU A 52 -2.34 -36.82 -0.85
N PRO A 53 -2.74 -36.99 -2.13
CA PRO A 53 -1.80 -37.12 -3.24
C PRO A 53 -1.00 -35.81 -3.43
N ASP A 54 -0.05 -35.80 -4.37
CA ASP A 54 0.63 -34.56 -4.73
C ASP A 54 -0.36 -33.54 -5.30
N MET A 55 -0.51 -32.43 -4.58
CA MET A 55 -1.41 -31.32 -4.91
C MET A 55 -0.65 -30.10 -5.43
N SER A 56 0.67 -30.19 -5.65
CA SER A 56 1.54 -29.07 -6.05
C SER A 56 1.00 -28.26 -7.23
N ALA A 57 0.52 -28.94 -8.28
CA ALA A 57 -0.05 -28.28 -9.46
C ALA A 57 -1.35 -27.52 -9.16
N ILE A 58 -2.19 -28.07 -8.28
CA ILE A 58 -3.43 -27.43 -7.84
C ILE A 58 -3.11 -26.22 -6.98
N TRP A 59 -2.15 -26.34 -6.04
CA TRP A 59 -1.75 -25.21 -5.20
C TRP A 59 -1.14 -24.06 -5.99
N ALA A 60 -0.33 -24.36 -7.01
CA ALA A 60 0.19 -23.33 -7.92
C ALA A 60 -0.94 -22.52 -8.59
N GLN A 61 -2.04 -23.18 -8.99
CA GLN A 61 -3.21 -22.53 -9.57
C GLN A 61 -4.02 -21.75 -8.53
N VAL A 62 -4.24 -22.33 -7.34
CA VAL A 62 -4.99 -21.68 -6.24
C VAL A 62 -4.31 -20.40 -5.76
N PHE A 63 -2.97 -20.37 -5.75
CA PHE A 63 -2.19 -19.21 -5.34
C PHE A 63 -1.68 -18.35 -6.51
N ALA A 64 -2.10 -18.66 -7.75
CA ALA A 64 -1.78 -17.83 -8.90
C ALA A 64 -2.36 -16.43 -8.69
N ARG A 65 -1.50 -15.41 -8.79
CA ARG A 65 -1.94 -14.02 -8.69
C ARG A 65 -2.50 -13.58 -10.04
N PRO A 66 -3.66 -12.92 -10.09
CA PRO A 66 -4.11 -12.26 -11.31
C PRO A 66 -3.06 -11.23 -11.75
N GLN A 67 -2.98 -10.97 -13.06
CA GLN A 67 -2.17 -9.87 -13.57
C GLN A 67 -2.67 -8.57 -12.94
N SER A 68 -1.76 -7.82 -12.31
CA SER A 68 -2.08 -6.50 -11.80
C SER A 68 -2.19 -5.52 -12.96
N THR A 69 -3.15 -4.61 -12.87
CA THR A 69 -3.15 -3.41 -13.69
C THR A 69 -1.92 -2.56 -13.34
N PRO A 70 -1.38 -1.76 -14.28
CA PRO A 70 -0.40 -0.74 -13.94
C PRO A 70 -0.98 0.15 -12.82
N VAL A 71 -0.19 0.34 -11.77
CA VAL A 71 -0.52 1.23 -10.65
C VAL A 71 0.43 2.42 -10.66
N ASP A 72 0.05 3.49 -9.98
CA ASP A 72 0.91 4.64 -9.79
C ASP A 72 2.22 4.24 -9.08
N VAL A 73 3.33 4.92 -9.39
CA VAL A 73 4.64 4.54 -8.83
C VAL A 73 4.72 4.66 -7.31
N ASP A 74 3.91 5.53 -6.69
CA ASP A 74 3.83 5.66 -5.23
C ASP A 74 3.08 4.45 -4.60
N GLU A 75 2.27 3.74 -5.38
CA GLU A 75 1.51 2.56 -4.97
C GLU A 75 2.23 1.25 -5.31
N ASP A 76 3.25 1.29 -6.17
CA ASP A 76 3.92 0.11 -6.70
C ASP A 76 5.08 -0.44 -5.82
N LEU A 77 5.00 -0.30 -4.50
CA LEU A 77 6.06 -0.80 -3.61
C LEU A 77 6.30 -2.31 -3.77
N TYR A 78 5.26 -3.07 -4.13
CA TYR A 78 5.31 -4.52 -4.28
C TYR A 78 5.40 -5.01 -5.73
N GLY A 79 5.51 -4.12 -6.72
CA GLY A 79 5.66 -4.49 -8.14
C GLY A 79 6.99 -5.16 -8.49
N GLY A 80 7.98 -5.06 -7.61
CA GLY A 80 9.26 -5.72 -7.78
C GLY A 80 10.33 -5.19 -6.85
N PHE A 81 11.38 -5.98 -6.64
CA PHE A 81 12.54 -5.53 -5.89
C PHE A 81 13.48 -4.71 -6.78
N VAL A 82 13.94 -3.58 -6.28
CA VAL A 82 14.97 -2.78 -6.95
C VAL A 82 16.29 -3.55 -7.03
N GLY A 83 16.85 -3.60 -8.24
CA GLY A 83 18.13 -4.25 -8.54
C GLY A 83 19.33 -3.59 -7.85
N ASN A 84 20.45 -4.33 -7.76
CA ASN A 84 21.65 -3.85 -7.05
C ASN A 84 22.32 -2.64 -7.73
N ALA A 85 22.22 -2.51 -9.05
CA ALA A 85 22.75 -1.35 -9.77
C ALA A 85 21.96 -0.08 -9.43
N ASP A 86 20.63 -0.14 -9.54
CA ASP A 86 19.74 0.96 -9.18
C ASP A 86 19.80 1.30 -7.70
N ARG A 87 19.90 0.32 -6.81
CA ARG A 87 20.09 0.57 -5.37
C ARG A 87 21.35 1.39 -5.08
N ARG A 88 22.47 1.12 -5.77
CA ARG A 88 23.70 1.93 -5.61
C ARG A 88 23.49 3.37 -6.09
N ARG A 89 22.89 3.55 -7.27
CA ARG A 89 22.54 4.88 -7.80
C ARG A 89 21.64 5.66 -6.84
N LEU A 90 20.60 5.02 -6.29
CA LEU A 90 19.71 5.64 -5.31
C LEU A 90 20.45 6.04 -4.02
N ASN A 91 21.39 5.23 -3.54
CA ASN A 91 22.19 5.57 -2.36
C ASN A 91 23.10 6.78 -2.61
N ASP A 92 23.62 6.95 -3.83
CA ASP A 92 24.40 8.12 -4.20
C ASP A 92 23.52 9.37 -4.29
N LEU A 93 22.38 9.28 -4.99
CA LEU A 93 21.41 10.38 -5.11
C LEU A 93 20.88 10.86 -3.75
N ARG A 94 20.62 9.95 -2.81
CA ARG A 94 20.18 10.31 -1.45
C ARG A 94 21.20 11.14 -0.65
N ARG A 95 22.48 11.14 -1.06
CA ARG A 95 23.54 11.95 -0.46
C ARG A 95 23.80 13.26 -1.21
N SER A 96 23.21 13.40 -2.40
CA SER A 96 23.33 14.60 -3.21
C SER A 96 22.52 15.76 -2.62
N SER A 97 23.06 16.96 -2.77
CA SER A 97 22.36 18.21 -2.51
C SER A 97 21.19 18.42 -3.49
N PRO A 98 20.23 19.31 -3.18
CA PRO A 98 19.14 19.63 -4.10
C PRO A 98 19.59 20.12 -5.48
N ALA A 99 20.71 20.87 -5.55
CA ALA A 99 21.27 21.36 -6.81
C ALA A 99 21.89 20.23 -7.65
N GLU A 100 22.57 19.28 -7.01
CA GLU A 100 23.08 18.08 -7.67
C GLU A 100 21.92 17.18 -8.14
N LEU A 101 20.86 17.04 -7.35
CA LEU A 101 19.66 16.31 -7.74
C LEU A 101 18.95 16.93 -8.96
N ALA A 102 18.92 18.26 -9.06
CA ALA A 102 18.31 18.95 -10.20
C ALA A 102 19.04 18.71 -11.52
N SER A 103 20.37 18.59 -11.47
CA SER A 103 21.22 18.31 -12.63
C SER A 103 21.40 16.81 -12.91
N ALA A 104 21.03 15.94 -11.97
CA ALA A 104 21.15 14.50 -12.13
C ALA A 104 20.29 13.99 -13.29
N ARG A 105 20.87 13.10 -14.12
CA ARG A 105 20.19 12.37 -15.20
C ARG A 105 20.52 10.88 -15.10
N PRO A 106 20.10 10.20 -14.01
CA PRO A 106 20.39 8.78 -13.83
C PRO A 106 19.61 7.94 -14.85
N SER A 107 20.23 6.83 -15.27
CA SER A 107 19.55 5.79 -16.04
C SER A 107 19.27 4.62 -15.10
N PHE A 108 17.98 4.32 -14.90
CA PHE A 108 17.50 3.22 -14.08
C PHE A 108 17.08 2.05 -14.96
N GLU A 109 17.29 0.83 -14.46
CA GLU A 109 16.74 -0.39 -15.07
C GLU A 109 15.26 -0.54 -14.69
N ASP A 110 14.93 -0.18 -13.45
CA ASP A 110 13.56 -0.11 -12.97
C ASP A 110 12.87 1.19 -13.44
N ALA A 111 11.89 1.03 -14.33
CA ALA A 111 11.17 2.13 -14.96
C ALA A 111 10.46 3.07 -13.96
N ARG A 112 10.18 2.60 -12.74
CA ARG A 112 9.46 3.35 -11.70
C ARG A 112 10.33 4.44 -11.09
N LEU A 113 11.65 4.24 -11.06
CA LEU A 113 12.57 5.08 -10.31
C LEU A 113 12.76 6.47 -10.92
N SER A 114 12.62 6.61 -12.24
CA SER A 114 12.69 7.92 -12.90
C SER A 114 11.59 8.86 -12.42
N GLU A 115 10.35 8.36 -12.41
CA GLU A 115 9.18 9.10 -11.92
C GLU A 115 9.27 9.34 -10.41
N LEU A 116 9.66 8.33 -9.62
CA LEU A 116 9.85 8.48 -8.17
C LEU A 116 10.89 9.55 -7.82
N LEU A 117 12.00 9.62 -8.55
CA LEU A 117 13.03 10.65 -8.34
C LEU A 117 12.50 12.05 -8.65
N TRP A 118 11.72 12.19 -9.72
CA TRP A 118 11.08 13.45 -10.07
C TRP A 118 10.10 13.90 -8.99
N ARG A 119 9.18 13.03 -8.56
CA ARG A 119 8.21 13.35 -7.48
C ARG A 119 8.91 13.62 -6.15
N TYR A 120 9.98 12.89 -5.83
CA TYR A 120 10.79 13.13 -4.64
C TYR A 120 11.38 14.56 -4.66
N ARG A 121 11.96 14.99 -5.79
CA ARG A 121 12.45 16.36 -5.94
C ARG A 121 11.33 17.38 -5.81
N ALA A 122 10.21 17.18 -6.49
CA ALA A 122 9.12 18.14 -6.50
C ALA A 122 8.48 18.34 -5.11
N ARG A 123 8.36 17.25 -4.33
CA ARG A 123 7.82 17.29 -2.96
C ARG A 123 8.78 17.91 -1.94
N ASN A 124 10.07 17.59 -2.02
CA ASN A 124 11.03 17.92 -0.95
C ASN A 124 11.88 19.15 -1.27
N PHE A 125 12.11 19.43 -2.55
CA PHE A 125 12.97 20.51 -3.03
C PHE A 125 12.30 21.26 -4.20
N PRO A 126 11.09 21.81 -4.03
CA PRO A 126 10.37 22.50 -5.11
C PRO A 126 11.17 23.66 -5.71
N GLN A 127 12.01 24.33 -4.92
CA GLN A 127 12.92 25.39 -5.38
C GLN A 127 14.02 24.90 -6.34
N SER A 128 14.23 23.58 -6.45
CA SER A 128 15.18 22.96 -7.37
C SER A 128 14.57 22.64 -8.73
N LEU A 129 13.27 22.86 -8.92
CA LEU A 129 12.58 22.67 -10.19
C LEU A 129 12.84 23.85 -11.11
N SER A 130 13.06 23.56 -12.39
CA SER A 130 12.93 24.55 -13.46
C SER A 130 11.48 25.04 -13.59
N ALA A 131 11.26 26.13 -14.33
CA ALA A 131 9.92 26.66 -14.57
C ALA A 131 9.02 25.62 -15.28
N GLU A 132 9.59 24.89 -16.23
CA GLU A 132 8.91 23.83 -16.96
C GLU A 132 8.57 22.64 -16.03
N GLU A 133 9.51 22.20 -15.20
CA GLU A 133 9.25 21.13 -14.22
C GLU A 133 8.19 21.54 -13.19
N ALA A 134 8.17 22.80 -12.76
CA ALA A 134 7.16 23.33 -11.85
C ALA A 134 5.76 23.33 -12.48
N GLN A 135 5.65 23.67 -13.77
CA GLN A 135 4.37 23.59 -14.50
C GLN A 135 3.87 22.15 -14.63
N VAL A 136 4.77 21.20 -14.93
CA VAL A 136 4.41 19.78 -15.00
C VAL A 136 3.97 19.27 -13.62
N TRP A 137 4.64 19.71 -12.55
CA TRP A 137 4.24 19.36 -11.18
C TRP A 137 2.87 19.95 -10.81
N GLU A 138 2.58 21.18 -11.21
CA GLU A 138 1.28 21.80 -10.98
C GLU A 138 0.16 21.07 -11.71
N ALA A 139 0.40 20.68 -12.96
CA ALA A 139 -0.53 19.85 -13.72
C ALA A 139 -0.78 18.49 -13.06
N HIS A 140 0.27 17.83 -12.56
CA HIS A 140 0.14 16.58 -11.80
C HIS A 140 -0.67 16.76 -10.52
N ARG A 141 -0.44 17.84 -9.75
CA ARG A 141 -1.25 18.16 -8.57
C ARG A 141 -2.71 18.39 -8.94
N ALA A 142 -2.98 19.13 -10.01
CA ALA A 142 -4.34 19.41 -10.47
C ALA A 142 -5.07 18.12 -10.88
N ALA A 143 -4.43 17.24 -11.65
CA ALA A 143 -5.01 15.96 -12.05
C ALA A 143 -5.34 15.06 -10.85
N ARG A 144 -4.49 15.06 -9.81
CA ARG A 144 -4.74 14.32 -8.57
C ARG A 144 -5.86 14.95 -7.74
N MET A 145 -5.81 16.25 -7.50
CA MET A 145 -6.68 16.93 -6.54
C MET A 145 -8.06 17.32 -7.11
N PHE A 146 -8.18 17.51 -8.41
CA PHE A 146 -9.46 17.83 -9.04
C PHE A 146 -10.05 16.64 -9.81
N ASP A 147 -9.23 15.87 -10.52
CA ASP A 147 -9.72 14.84 -11.44
C ASP A 147 -9.62 13.42 -10.86
N GLY A 148 -9.00 13.27 -9.69
CA GLY A 148 -8.92 11.99 -8.97
C GLY A 148 -7.97 10.99 -9.61
N GLU A 149 -6.99 11.45 -10.40
CA GLU A 149 -6.05 10.57 -11.11
C GLU A 149 -5.41 9.55 -10.16
N GLY A 150 -5.33 8.29 -10.56
CA GLY A 150 -4.81 7.21 -9.71
C GLY A 150 -5.62 6.97 -8.44
N GLY A 151 -6.94 7.23 -8.47
CA GLY A 151 -7.83 6.97 -7.34
C GLY A 151 -7.68 7.95 -6.17
N ALA A 152 -7.14 9.15 -6.41
CA ALA A 152 -6.98 10.17 -5.38
C ALA A 152 -8.34 10.73 -4.91
N LEU A 153 -8.39 11.12 -3.63
CA LEU A 153 -9.53 11.88 -3.11
C LEU A 153 -9.49 13.30 -3.69
N THR A 154 -10.51 13.65 -4.46
CA THR A 154 -10.66 15.01 -5.03
C THR A 154 -11.09 16.02 -3.98
N LEU A 155 -10.81 17.31 -4.20
CA LEU A 155 -11.24 18.40 -3.33
C LEU A 155 -12.76 18.45 -3.15
N ASP A 156 -13.54 18.25 -4.22
CA ASP A 156 -15.01 18.23 -4.14
C ASP A 156 -15.50 17.11 -3.22
N ALA A 157 -14.99 15.88 -3.41
CA ALA A 157 -15.31 14.74 -2.54
C ALA A 157 -14.83 14.91 -1.10
N LEU A 158 -13.68 15.58 -0.90
CA LEU A 158 -13.19 15.93 0.44
C LEU A 158 -14.16 16.90 1.13
N PHE A 159 -14.54 17.99 0.48
CA PHE A 159 -15.45 18.98 1.06
C PHE A 159 -16.83 18.38 1.36
N GLU A 160 -17.38 17.56 0.46
CA GLU A 160 -18.62 16.83 0.73
C GLU A 160 -18.50 15.90 1.96
N ALA A 161 -17.34 15.26 2.16
CA ALA A 161 -17.10 14.43 3.33
C ALA A 161 -16.95 15.26 4.62
N LEU A 162 -16.29 16.42 4.54
CA LEU A 162 -16.15 17.33 5.68
C LEU A 162 -17.50 17.89 6.13
N ASP A 163 -18.36 18.30 5.19
CA ASP A 163 -19.70 18.81 5.49
C ASP A 163 -20.55 17.76 6.20
N LYS A 164 -20.55 16.51 5.72
CA LYS A 164 -21.27 15.40 6.37
C LYS A 164 -20.77 15.11 7.78
N LEU A 165 -19.46 15.20 8.00
CA LEU A 165 -18.87 15.00 9.33
C LEU A 165 -19.19 16.15 10.29
N ALA A 166 -19.40 17.36 9.77
CA ALA A 166 -19.72 18.53 10.58
C ALA A 166 -21.14 18.48 11.17
N GLU A 167 -22.09 17.79 10.54
CA GLU A 167 -23.50 17.74 10.98
C GLU A 167 -23.68 17.19 12.42
N GLU A 168 -22.81 16.28 12.86
CA GLU A 168 -22.85 15.65 14.18
C GLU A 168 -21.58 15.90 15.00
N ALA A 169 -20.76 16.87 14.59
CA ALA A 169 -19.45 17.11 15.18
C ALA A 169 -19.52 17.69 16.60
N SER A 170 -18.55 17.31 17.44
CA SER A 170 -18.29 18.04 18.68
C SER A 170 -17.56 19.35 18.39
N GLU A 171 -17.56 20.30 19.32
CA GLU A 171 -16.82 21.58 19.19
C GLU A 171 -15.33 21.38 18.86
N ARG A 172 -14.72 20.32 19.41
CA ARG A 172 -13.34 19.95 19.08
C ARG A 172 -13.21 19.49 17.63
N ASP A 173 -14.15 18.67 17.17
CA ASP A 173 -14.10 18.10 15.82
C ASP A 173 -14.40 19.18 14.78
N GLU A 174 -15.33 20.11 15.05
CA GLU A 174 -15.59 21.29 14.21
C GLU A 174 -14.32 22.11 13.97
N ALA A 175 -13.52 22.34 15.02
CA ALA A 175 -12.24 23.06 14.89
C ALA A 175 -11.24 22.31 13.97
N ILE A 176 -11.22 20.98 14.04
CA ILE A 176 -10.36 20.15 13.18
C ILE A 176 -10.87 20.17 11.74
N LEU A 177 -12.19 20.03 11.53
CA LEU A 177 -12.80 20.05 10.21
C LEU A 177 -12.59 21.40 9.52
N GLY A 178 -12.74 22.51 10.25
CA GLY A 178 -12.42 23.85 9.76
C GLY A 178 -10.96 23.98 9.34
N ALA A 179 -10.02 23.51 10.16
CA ALA A 179 -8.59 23.53 9.82
C ALA A 179 -8.26 22.66 8.58
N LEU A 180 -8.96 21.53 8.38
CA LEU A 180 -8.81 20.70 7.18
C LEU A 180 -9.35 21.42 5.93
N TYR A 181 -10.47 22.13 6.05
CA TYR A 181 -11.05 22.91 4.98
C TYR A 181 -10.12 24.04 4.54
N ASP A 182 -9.59 24.80 5.50
CA ASP A 182 -8.64 25.90 5.27
C ASP A 182 -7.37 25.38 4.58
N TYR A 183 -6.79 24.29 5.11
CA TYR A 183 -5.60 23.68 4.53
C TYR A 183 -5.84 23.23 3.09
N ALA A 184 -6.95 22.53 2.82
CA ALA A 184 -7.29 22.06 1.47
C ALA A 184 -7.43 23.21 0.46
N SER A 185 -7.99 24.33 0.90
CA SER A 185 -8.13 25.54 0.09
C SER A 185 -6.78 26.21 -0.17
N GLU A 186 -5.89 26.26 0.82
CA GLU A 186 -4.54 26.83 0.68
C GLU A 186 -3.66 26.04 -0.30
N ILE A 187 -3.75 24.70 -0.25
CA ILE A 187 -2.92 23.83 -1.10
C ILE A 187 -3.56 23.52 -2.46
N ALA A 188 -4.73 24.09 -2.78
CA ALA A 188 -5.39 23.85 -4.06
C ALA A 188 -4.50 24.34 -5.22
N PRO A 189 -4.29 23.52 -6.27
CA PRO A 189 -3.49 23.92 -7.43
C PRO A 189 -4.19 25.05 -8.20
N GLN A 190 -3.40 25.89 -8.87
CA GLN A 190 -3.94 26.92 -9.76
C GLN A 190 -4.48 26.25 -11.04
N ARG A 191 -5.71 26.62 -11.44
CA ARG A 191 -6.28 26.30 -12.75
C ARG A 191 -6.18 27.49 -13.68
#